data_AF-A0A2E9T303-F1
#
_entry.id   AF-A0A2E9T303-F1
#
_cell.length_a   1.000
_cell.length_b   1.000
_cell.length_c   1.000
_cell.angle_alpha   90.00
_cell.angle_beta   90.00
_cell.angle_gamma   90.00
#
_symmetry.space_group_name_H-M   'P 1'
#
loop_
_entity.id
_entity.type
_entity.pdbx_description
1 polymer ?
#
loop_
_entity_poly.entity_id
_entity_poly.type
_entity_poly.pdbx_seq_one_letter_code
_entity_poly.pdbx_strand_id
1 'polypeptide(L)'
;MTHWRTILPGEDCQSAPARWHYLERITCLVPDEPLMRLAVRSVSPHQAFGALENEALNAMGKLEDSEFHAEHSLVNYFRAFLPQDLVWEKAKEPNQVVRGGESTHVARWRWCPMCVGENEAHYGLAYFHRNHQLAGVFYCHKHDEALIDSCQACGWRQHRLNEQAFPPKGNTCPDCGAWLEAAPIAMTDTMKRIEAASLRLAHSPIMRDRRLALVKRVRELAEVSILERNSVAERRLLGVWQKRFLSYFSEYELSAWFRNLKLHRGVLCHPMMLSPHLTQISSLAAHPHPLVYLLLEDFIAVTYPELATHG
;
A
#
# COMPACT_ATOMS: atom_id res chain seq x y z
N MET A 1 20.31 -14.71 24.22
CA MET A 1 20.15 -15.56 23.03
C MET A 1 18.70 -15.46 22.56
N THR A 2 18.40 -14.49 21.70
CA THR A 2 17.03 -14.08 21.32
C THR A 2 17.00 -13.66 19.83
N HIS A 3 17.59 -14.48 18.95
CA HIS A 3 17.77 -14.13 17.52
C HIS A 3 16.56 -14.40 16.62
N TRP A 4 15.52 -15.07 17.12
CA TRP A 4 14.39 -15.49 16.29
C TRP A 4 13.26 -14.43 16.23
N ARG A 5 13.22 -13.48 17.19
CA ARG A 5 12.33 -12.30 17.24
C ARG A 5 12.87 -11.09 16.48
N THR A 6 13.88 -11.27 15.63
CA THR A 6 14.46 -10.20 14.83
C THR A 6 13.64 -10.03 13.55
N ILE A 7 13.34 -8.79 13.18
CA ILE A 7 12.79 -8.48 11.87
C ILE A 7 13.86 -8.73 10.81
N LEU A 8 13.50 -9.37 9.70
CA LEU A 8 14.43 -9.65 8.60
C LEU A 8 14.48 -8.46 7.62
N PRO A 9 15.58 -8.28 6.86
CA PRO A 9 15.72 -7.13 5.95
C PRO A 9 14.54 -6.97 4.99
N GLY A 10 13.92 -5.79 4.97
CA GLY A 10 12.72 -5.52 4.16
C GLY A 10 11.46 -6.35 4.48
N GLU A 11 11.45 -7.13 5.57
CA GLU A 11 10.27 -7.85 6.04
C GLU A 11 9.16 -6.88 6.45
N ASP A 12 7.92 -7.21 6.08
CA ASP A 12 6.76 -6.46 6.52
C ASP A 12 6.51 -6.66 8.02
N CYS A 13 6.51 -5.57 8.77
CA CYS A 13 6.40 -5.57 10.24
C CYS A 13 5.08 -6.15 10.76
N GLN A 14 4.02 -6.18 9.95
CA GLN A 14 2.75 -6.82 10.32
C GLN A 14 2.78 -8.33 10.10
N SER A 15 3.64 -8.81 9.19
CA SER A 15 3.84 -10.24 8.95
C SER A 15 4.81 -10.90 9.93
N ALA A 16 5.82 -10.15 10.40
CA ALA A 16 6.87 -10.68 11.27
C ALA A 16 6.34 -11.41 12.53
N PRO A 17 5.30 -10.92 13.25
CA PRO A 17 4.72 -11.64 14.37
C PRO A 17 4.21 -13.04 14.05
N ALA A 18 3.66 -13.26 12.86
CA ALA A 18 3.19 -14.58 12.44
C ALA A 18 4.35 -15.56 12.30
N ARG A 19 5.45 -15.11 11.68
CA ARG A 19 6.68 -15.89 11.55
C ARG A 19 7.29 -16.21 12.92
N TRP A 20 7.34 -15.23 13.82
CA TRP A 20 7.81 -15.41 15.19
C TRP A 20 7.02 -16.49 15.92
N HIS A 21 5.69 -16.43 15.89
CA HIS A 21 4.84 -17.46 16.51
C HIS A 21 5.04 -18.86 15.90
N TYR A 22 5.25 -18.94 14.59
CA TYR A 22 5.58 -20.21 13.95
C TYR A 22 6.89 -20.78 14.49
N LEU A 23 7.95 -19.95 14.58
CA LEU A 23 9.27 -20.37 15.07
C LEU A 23 9.23 -20.80 16.54
N GLU A 24 8.49 -20.11 17.41
CA GLU A 24 8.30 -20.54 18.81
C GLU A 24 7.72 -21.94 18.91
N ARG A 25 6.65 -22.21 18.15
CA ARG A 25 5.94 -23.49 18.20
C ARG A 25 6.82 -24.66 17.78
N ILE A 26 7.67 -24.46 16.79
CA ILE A 26 8.56 -25.54 16.30
C ILE A 26 9.84 -25.68 17.13
N THR A 27 10.25 -24.64 17.86
CA THR A 27 11.48 -24.66 18.69
C THR A 27 11.26 -25.03 20.15
N CYS A 28 9.99 -25.19 20.59
CA CYS A 28 9.60 -25.49 21.98
C CYS A 28 10.17 -24.51 23.02
N LEU A 29 10.47 -23.27 22.61
CA LEU A 29 10.95 -22.25 23.53
C LEU A 29 9.79 -21.78 24.42
N VAL A 30 10.04 -21.71 25.73
CA VAL A 30 9.07 -21.19 26.71
C VAL A 30 8.96 -19.68 26.50
N PRO A 31 7.75 -19.14 26.31
CA PRO A 31 7.59 -17.73 26.03
C PRO A 31 7.71 -16.91 27.32
N ASP A 32 8.82 -16.21 27.47
CA ASP A 32 8.87 -15.00 28.28
C ASP A 32 8.41 -13.82 27.40
N GLU A 33 7.60 -12.90 27.96
CA GLU A 33 7.28 -11.54 27.47
C GLU A 33 6.01 -11.22 26.61
N PRO A 34 5.55 -9.93 26.63
CA PRO A 34 4.26 -9.42 26.13
C PRO A 34 3.96 -9.58 24.63
N LEU A 35 4.96 -9.87 23.79
CA LEU A 35 4.80 -10.11 22.34
C LEU A 35 3.80 -11.22 22.00
N MET A 36 3.56 -12.13 22.96
CA MET A 36 2.54 -13.19 22.85
C MET A 36 1.09 -12.68 22.76
N ARG A 37 0.83 -11.41 23.08
CA ARG A 37 -0.52 -10.83 22.99
C ARG A 37 -0.85 -10.29 21.59
N LEU A 38 0.13 -10.27 20.68
CA LEU A 38 -0.10 -9.97 19.27
C LEU A 38 -0.99 -11.07 18.70
N ALA A 39 -2.29 -10.88 18.81
CA ALA A 39 -3.23 -11.74 18.14
C ALA A 39 -2.97 -11.54 16.64
N VAL A 40 -2.27 -12.48 16.01
CA VAL A 40 -2.13 -12.60 14.55
C VAL A 40 -3.53 -12.88 14.02
N ARG A 41 -4.35 -11.83 13.99
CA ARG A 41 -5.70 -11.80 13.48
C ARG A 41 -5.59 -11.81 11.95
N SER A 42 -6.73 -11.83 11.28
CA SER A 42 -6.84 -11.67 9.83
C SER A 42 -6.36 -10.28 9.38
N VAL A 43 -5.06 -10.02 9.45
CA VAL A 43 -4.44 -8.76 9.03
C VAL A 43 -4.27 -8.81 7.53
N SER A 44 -4.78 -7.77 6.88
CA SER A 44 -4.60 -7.60 5.45
C SER A 44 -3.24 -6.93 5.18
N PRO A 45 -2.52 -7.35 4.13
CA PRO A 45 -1.16 -6.89 3.80
C PRO A 45 -1.02 -5.38 3.58
N HIS A 46 -2.13 -4.69 3.36
CA HIS A 46 -2.17 -3.28 2.97
C HIS A 46 -2.91 -2.39 3.98
N GLN A 47 -3.14 -2.90 5.19
CA GLN A 47 -3.60 -2.08 6.29
C GLN A 47 -2.41 -1.30 6.84
N ALA A 48 -2.60 -0.02 7.13
CA ALA A 48 -1.66 0.78 7.92
C ALA A 48 -2.40 1.33 9.13
N PHE A 49 -1.65 1.64 10.18
CA PHE A 49 -2.17 2.13 11.47
C PHE A 49 -3.12 1.12 12.14
N GLY A 50 -2.94 -0.17 11.83
CA GLY A 50 -3.67 -1.25 12.48
C GLY A 50 -3.17 -1.49 13.91
N ALA A 51 -4.02 -2.06 14.76
CA ALA A 51 -3.62 -2.44 16.13
C ALA A 51 -2.40 -3.35 16.15
N LEU A 52 -2.31 -4.32 15.22
CA LEU A 52 -1.14 -5.22 15.14
C LEU A 52 0.15 -4.48 14.76
N GLU A 53 0.09 -3.53 13.81
CA GLU A 53 1.26 -2.72 13.43
C GLU A 53 1.75 -1.92 14.63
N ASN A 54 0.84 -1.22 15.34
CA ASN A 54 1.18 -0.43 16.51
C ASN A 54 1.72 -1.29 17.66
N GLU A 55 1.08 -2.43 17.94
CA GLU A 55 1.55 -3.34 18.99
C GLU A 55 2.92 -3.94 18.65
N ALA A 56 3.15 -4.32 17.39
CA ALA A 56 4.45 -4.84 16.92
C ALA A 56 5.54 -3.77 17.00
N LEU A 57 5.26 -2.56 16.52
CA LEU A 57 6.17 -1.42 16.61
C LEU A 57 6.49 -1.07 18.07
N ASN A 58 5.48 -1.04 18.94
CA ASN A 58 5.67 -0.77 20.37
C ASN A 58 6.52 -1.85 21.03
N ALA A 59 6.25 -3.13 20.75
CA ALA A 59 7.02 -4.24 21.29
C ALA A 59 8.48 -4.26 20.82
N MET A 60 8.76 -3.76 19.61
CA MET A 60 10.11 -3.61 19.09
C MET A 60 10.80 -2.31 19.55
N GLY A 61 10.09 -1.38 20.21
CA GLY A 61 10.60 -0.05 20.53
C GLY A 61 10.84 0.82 19.28
N LYS A 62 10.01 0.65 18.24
CA LYS A 62 10.17 1.24 16.90
C LYS A 62 9.06 2.22 16.49
N LEU A 63 8.21 2.63 17.43
CA LEU A 63 7.10 3.56 17.13
C LEU A 63 7.56 4.86 16.46
N GLU A 64 8.67 5.44 16.91
CA GLU A 64 9.19 6.72 16.40
C GLU A 64 10.37 6.55 15.41
N ASP A 65 10.75 5.32 15.06
CA ASP A 65 11.93 5.05 14.24
C ASP A 65 11.62 5.17 12.73
N SER A 66 11.91 6.33 12.16
CA SER A 66 11.63 6.62 10.75
C SER A 66 12.38 5.74 9.76
N GLU A 67 13.59 5.28 10.11
CA GLU A 67 14.39 4.39 9.25
C GLU A 67 13.76 3.00 9.23
N PHE A 68 13.37 2.50 10.41
CA PHE A 68 12.60 1.27 10.52
C PHE A 68 11.30 1.32 9.71
N HIS A 69 10.56 2.43 9.78
CA HIS A 69 9.33 2.60 9.01
C HIS A 69 9.58 2.59 7.51
N ALA A 70 10.69 3.19 7.07
CA ALA A 70 11.08 3.21 5.66
C ALA A 70 11.41 1.82 5.13
N GLU A 71 11.92 0.91 5.97
CA GLU A 71 12.28 -0.45 5.56
C GLU A 71 11.14 -1.47 5.72
N HIS A 72 10.41 -1.41 6.84
CA HIS A 72 9.56 -2.51 7.31
C HIS A 72 8.06 -2.19 7.39
N SER A 73 7.66 -0.93 7.25
CA SER A 73 6.25 -0.52 7.39
C SER A 73 5.74 0.21 6.14
N LEU A 74 4.42 0.24 5.99
CA LEU A 74 3.72 1.07 5.01
C LEU A 74 3.44 2.49 5.55
N VAL A 75 3.79 2.80 6.80
CA VAL A 75 3.52 4.10 7.45
C VAL A 75 4.00 5.28 6.60
N ASN A 76 5.21 5.25 6.04
CA ASN A 76 5.72 6.35 5.21
C ASN A 76 4.88 6.54 3.93
N TYR A 77 4.47 5.44 3.31
CA TYR A 77 3.62 5.43 2.12
C TYR A 77 2.26 6.09 2.40
N PHE A 78 1.66 5.81 3.55
CA PHE A 78 0.39 6.43 3.95
C PHE A 78 0.55 7.87 4.45
N ARG A 79 1.55 8.16 5.29
CA ARG A 79 1.77 9.48 5.89
C ARG A 79 2.13 10.56 4.87
N ALA A 80 2.63 10.20 3.70
CA ALA A 80 3.04 11.15 2.67
C ALA A 80 1.92 12.11 2.22
N PHE A 81 0.64 11.74 2.37
CA PHE A 81 -0.50 12.60 1.99
C PHE A 81 -1.42 12.99 3.16
N LEU A 82 -1.06 12.60 4.38
CA LEU A 82 -1.83 12.91 5.58
C LEU A 82 -1.34 14.21 6.26
N PRO A 83 -2.23 14.94 6.95
CA PRO A 83 -1.81 16.02 7.85
C PRO A 83 -0.86 15.50 8.93
N GLN A 84 0.22 16.25 9.23
CA GLN A 84 1.24 15.80 10.20
C GLN A 84 0.78 15.97 11.65
N ASP A 85 -0.17 16.85 11.91
CA ASP A 85 -0.83 17.06 13.20
C ASP A 85 -1.88 15.98 13.52
N LEU A 86 -2.19 15.12 12.56
CA LEU A 86 -3.12 14.03 12.76
C LEU A 86 -2.50 12.98 13.69
N VAL A 87 -3.06 12.84 14.89
CA VAL A 87 -2.63 11.83 15.88
C VAL A 87 -3.21 10.46 15.50
N TRP A 88 -2.57 9.79 14.55
CA TRP A 88 -2.99 8.49 14.02
C TRP A 88 -2.80 7.33 15.00
N GLU A 89 -1.87 7.45 15.95
CA GLU A 89 -1.65 6.48 17.04
C GLU A 89 -2.89 6.26 17.91
N LYS A 90 -3.82 7.24 17.92
CA LYS A 90 -5.08 7.19 18.67
C LYS A 90 -6.27 6.73 17.83
N ALA A 91 -6.10 6.54 16.52
CA ALA A 91 -7.16 6.03 15.66
C ALA A 91 -7.42 4.56 16.04
N LYS A 92 -8.59 4.30 16.63
CA LYS A 92 -8.98 2.93 17.00
C LYS A 92 -9.19 2.05 15.76
N GLU A 93 -9.44 2.65 14.58
CA GLU A 93 -9.61 1.92 13.33
C GLU A 93 -8.99 2.66 12.12
N PRO A 94 -8.25 1.95 11.23
CA PRO A 94 -7.64 2.52 10.01
C PRO A 94 -8.63 3.26 9.09
N ASN A 95 -9.87 2.78 9.04
CA ASN A 95 -10.93 3.29 8.16
C ASN A 95 -11.44 4.69 8.54
N GLN A 96 -11.08 5.21 9.71
CA GLN A 96 -11.44 6.58 10.11
C GLN A 96 -10.54 7.63 9.45
N VAL A 97 -9.29 7.26 9.13
CA VAL A 97 -8.29 8.20 8.59
C VAL A 97 -8.15 8.06 7.09
N VAL A 98 -8.01 6.82 6.60
CA VAL A 98 -7.83 6.51 5.18
C VAL A 98 -8.95 5.60 4.70
N ARG A 99 -9.56 5.96 3.58
CA ARG A 99 -10.59 5.16 2.92
C ARG A 99 -9.96 4.18 1.93
N GLY A 100 -10.54 2.98 1.85
CA GLY A 100 -10.44 2.12 0.68
C GLY A 100 -9.15 1.30 0.54
N GLY A 101 -8.39 1.06 1.63
CA GLY A 101 -7.30 0.08 1.61
C GLY A 101 -7.75 -1.28 1.07
N GLU A 102 -8.91 -1.75 1.51
CA GLU A 102 -9.55 -3.00 1.04
C GLU A 102 -10.13 -2.93 -0.38
N SER A 103 -10.09 -1.77 -1.04
CA SER A 103 -10.56 -1.61 -2.42
C SER A 103 -9.42 -1.51 -3.44
N THR A 104 -8.16 -1.57 -3.01
CA THR A 104 -7.01 -1.71 -3.91
C THR A 104 -6.86 -3.16 -4.38
N HIS A 105 -5.96 -3.42 -5.34
CA HIS A 105 -5.64 -4.77 -5.80
C HIS A 105 -4.90 -5.63 -4.77
N VAL A 106 -4.34 -5.00 -3.73
CA VAL A 106 -3.64 -5.69 -2.64
C VAL A 106 -4.65 -6.26 -1.63
N ALA A 107 -5.26 -7.39 -1.99
CA ALA A 107 -6.24 -8.09 -1.17
C ALA A 107 -5.67 -9.21 -0.29
N ARG A 108 -4.46 -9.64 -0.62
CA ARG A 108 -3.82 -10.90 -0.21
C ARG A 108 -2.34 -10.66 -0.07
N TRP A 109 -1.69 -11.39 0.84
CA TRP A 109 -0.25 -11.28 0.99
C TRP A 109 0.42 -11.81 -0.25
N ARG A 110 1.37 -11.03 -0.77
CA ARG A 110 2.04 -11.32 -2.03
C ARG A 110 3.51 -11.62 -1.84
N TRP A 111 4.04 -12.50 -2.68
CA TRP A 111 5.45 -12.86 -2.63
C TRP A 111 6.05 -13.03 -4.03
N CYS A 112 7.37 -13.05 -4.08
CA CYS A 112 8.16 -13.35 -5.27
C CYS A 112 8.72 -14.77 -5.13
N PRO A 113 8.64 -15.63 -6.17
CA PRO A 113 9.18 -16.98 -6.11
C PRO A 113 10.69 -16.99 -5.89
N MET A 114 11.42 -16.03 -6.47
CA MET A 114 12.87 -15.90 -6.30
C MET A 114 13.24 -15.44 -4.89
N CYS A 115 12.49 -14.52 -4.29
CA CYS A 115 12.67 -14.15 -2.88
C CYS A 115 12.45 -15.35 -1.95
N VAL A 116 11.53 -16.27 -2.26
CA VAL A 116 11.32 -17.48 -1.44
C VAL A 116 12.62 -18.30 -1.40
N GLY A 117 13.18 -18.65 -2.57
CA GLY A 117 14.41 -19.43 -2.63
C GLY A 117 15.60 -18.75 -1.96
N GLU A 118 15.80 -17.45 -2.19
CA GLU A 118 16.86 -16.69 -1.54
C GLU A 118 16.69 -16.63 -0.02
N ASN A 119 15.49 -16.32 0.46
CA ASN A 119 15.24 -16.18 1.88
C ASN A 119 15.37 -17.53 2.61
N GLU A 120 14.89 -18.62 2.02
CA GLU A 120 15.07 -19.97 2.56
C GLU A 120 16.55 -20.35 2.66
N ALA A 121 17.35 -20.03 1.65
CA ALA A 121 18.78 -20.32 1.65
C ALA A 121 19.56 -19.51 2.70
N HIS A 122 19.20 -18.23 2.92
CA HIS A 122 19.95 -17.34 3.81
C HIS A 122 19.45 -17.37 5.27
N TYR A 123 18.15 -17.49 5.48
CA TYR A 123 17.50 -17.34 6.79
C TYR A 123 16.80 -18.62 7.26
N GLY A 124 16.77 -19.68 6.44
CA GLY A 124 16.11 -20.95 6.74
C GLY A 124 14.60 -20.95 6.50
N LEU A 125 14.00 -19.79 6.18
CA LEU A 125 12.61 -19.66 5.79
C LEU A 125 12.36 -18.38 4.98
N ALA A 126 11.29 -18.42 4.17
CA ALA A 126 10.76 -17.22 3.51
C ALA A 126 10.04 -16.29 4.49
N TYR A 127 9.86 -15.04 4.08
CA TYR A 127 9.06 -14.02 4.78
C TYR A 127 8.41 -13.08 3.76
N PHE A 128 7.35 -12.38 4.17
CA PHE A 128 6.69 -11.40 3.30
C PHE A 128 7.48 -10.10 3.31
N HIS A 129 7.88 -9.64 2.12
CA HIS A 129 8.54 -8.35 1.95
C HIS A 129 7.53 -7.20 1.96
N ARG A 130 7.85 -6.10 2.64
CA ARG A 130 7.04 -4.87 2.70
C ARG A 130 6.75 -4.31 1.31
N ASN A 131 7.77 -4.24 0.45
CA ASN A 131 7.63 -3.70 -0.90
C ASN A 131 6.65 -4.51 -1.77
N HIS A 132 6.51 -5.81 -1.50
CA HIS A 132 5.53 -6.65 -2.20
C HIS A 132 4.09 -6.36 -1.77
N GLN A 133 3.87 -5.60 -0.71
CA GLN A 133 2.52 -5.26 -0.23
C GLN A 133 2.06 -3.86 -0.66
N LEU A 134 2.87 -3.09 -1.39
CA LEU A 134 2.51 -1.75 -1.83
C LEU A 134 1.43 -1.77 -2.93
N ALA A 135 0.41 -0.91 -2.80
CA ALA A 135 -0.55 -0.70 -3.87
C ALA A 135 0.11 0.02 -5.07
N GLY A 136 -0.32 -0.28 -6.29
CA GLY A 136 0.38 0.08 -7.52
C GLY A 136 1.59 -0.81 -7.89
N VAL A 137 2.12 -1.63 -6.97
CA VAL A 137 3.22 -2.57 -7.27
C VAL A 137 2.66 -3.93 -7.68
N PHE A 138 3.14 -4.48 -8.78
CA PHE A 138 2.80 -5.78 -9.36
C PHE A 138 4.02 -6.69 -9.48
N TYR A 139 5.23 -6.11 -9.56
CA TYR A 139 6.48 -6.84 -9.73
C TYR A 139 7.42 -6.67 -8.53
N CYS A 140 8.24 -7.69 -8.30
CA CYS A 140 9.34 -7.62 -7.36
C CYS A 140 10.43 -6.70 -7.91
N HIS A 141 10.65 -5.56 -7.26
CA HIS A 141 11.75 -4.64 -7.62
C HIS A 141 13.16 -5.24 -7.62
N LYS A 142 13.38 -6.39 -6.96
CA LYS A 142 14.67 -7.07 -6.90
C LYS A 142 14.88 -8.06 -8.06
N HIS A 143 13.83 -8.77 -8.45
CA HIS A 143 13.91 -9.89 -9.38
C HIS A 143 13.17 -9.68 -10.70
N ASP A 144 12.41 -8.59 -10.82
CA ASP A 144 11.51 -8.31 -11.95
C ASP A 144 10.47 -9.41 -12.20
N GLU A 145 10.11 -10.12 -11.13
CA GLU A 145 9.13 -11.21 -11.15
C GLU A 145 7.76 -10.72 -10.70
N ALA A 146 6.72 -11.17 -11.41
CA ALA A 146 5.34 -10.86 -11.04
C ALA A 146 5.00 -11.46 -9.66
N LEU A 147 4.35 -10.66 -8.83
CA LEU A 147 4.03 -11.04 -7.46
C LEU A 147 2.85 -12.02 -7.42
N ILE A 148 3.03 -13.11 -6.69
CA ILE A 148 2.07 -14.20 -6.53
C ILE A 148 1.21 -13.93 -5.28
N ASP A 149 -0.09 -14.21 -5.37
CA ASP A 149 -1.03 -14.12 -4.24
C ASP A 149 -1.94 -15.36 -4.07
N SER A 150 -1.89 -16.27 -5.05
CA SER A 150 -2.79 -17.41 -5.19
C SER A 150 -2.23 -18.48 -6.12
N CYS A 151 -2.74 -19.70 -5.97
CA CYS A 151 -2.45 -20.83 -6.85
C CYS A 151 -3.37 -20.80 -8.07
N GLN A 152 -2.79 -20.79 -9.27
CA GLN A 152 -3.55 -20.84 -10.52
C GLN A 152 -4.15 -22.23 -10.82
N ALA A 153 -3.66 -23.29 -10.17
CA ALA A 153 -4.13 -24.66 -10.39
C ALA A 153 -5.37 -25.02 -9.56
N CYS A 154 -5.38 -24.73 -8.24
CA CYS A 154 -6.48 -25.08 -7.35
C CYS A 154 -7.24 -23.88 -6.75
N GLY A 155 -6.75 -22.65 -6.95
CA GLY A 155 -7.37 -21.45 -6.42
C GLY A 155 -7.09 -21.18 -4.93
N TRP A 156 -6.16 -21.92 -4.30
CA TRP A 156 -5.63 -21.60 -2.96
C TRP A 156 -5.12 -20.15 -2.92
N ARG A 157 -5.32 -19.45 -1.79
CA ARG A 157 -5.05 -18.02 -1.67
C ARG A 157 -4.40 -17.68 -0.34
N GLN A 158 -3.41 -16.79 -0.39
CA GLN A 158 -2.74 -16.32 0.80
C GLN A 158 -3.47 -15.13 1.43
N HIS A 159 -4.46 -15.41 2.27
CA HIS A 159 -5.27 -14.37 2.92
C HIS A 159 -4.85 -14.06 4.35
N ARG A 160 -4.61 -15.09 5.18
CA ARG A 160 -4.47 -14.90 6.62
C ARG A 160 -3.17 -15.46 7.15
N LEU A 161 -2.47 -14.62 7.90
CA LEU A 161 -1.18 -14.97 8.50
C LEU A 161 -1.26 -16.05 9.59
N ASN A 162 -2.44 -16.28 10.17
CA ASN A 162 -2.64 -17.36 11.14
C ASN A 162 -2.79 -18.74 10.49
N GLU A 163 -3.17 -18.79 9.21
CA GLU A 163 -3.26 -20.03 8.43
C GLU A 163 -1.91 -20.35 7.77
N GLN A 164 -1.23 -19.33 7.26
CA GLN A 164 0.06 -19.46 6.60
C GLN A 164 0.93 -18.25 6.98
N ALA A 165 1.87 -18.45 7.90
CA ALA A 165 2.64 -17.39 8.55
C ALA A 165 3.70 -16.72 7.66
N PHE A 166 4.10 -17.37 6.58
CA PHE A 166 5.14 -16.94 5.63
C PHE A 166 4.81 -17.46 4.23
N PRO A 167 5.45 -16.97 3.15
CA PRO A 167 5.23 -17.49 1.80
C PRO A 167 5.35 -19.03 1.72
N PRO A 168 4.63 -19.71 0.82
CA PRO A 168 4.68 -21.16 0.72
C PRO A 168 6.09 -21.70 0.49
N LYS A 169 6.43 -22.76 1.24
CA LYS A 169 7.77 -23.36 1.25
C LYS A 169 8.15 -23.86 -0.14
N GLY A 170 9.35 -23.53 -0.59
CA GLY A 170 9.85 -23.89 -1.92
C GLY A 170 8.93 -23.40 -3.05
N ASN A 171 8.11 -22.37 -2.81
CA ASN A 171 7.14 -21.83 -3.75
C ASN A 171 6.16 -22.89 -4.33
N THR A 172 5.81 -23.88 -3.51
CA THR A 172 4.83 -24.93 -3.85
C THR A 172 3.50 -24.67 -3.16
N CYS A 173 2.40 -24.94 -3.85
CA CYS A 173 1.06 -24.78 -3.30
C CYS A 173 0.87 -25.72 -2.10
N PRO A 174 0.50 -25.23 -0.91
CA PRO A 174 0.33 -26.08 0.26
C PRO A 174 -0.91 -26.98 0.17
N ASP A 175 -1.82 -26.71 -0.78
CA ASP A 175 -3.06 -27.46 -0.96
C ASP A 175 -2.94 -28.54 -2.06
N CYS A 176 -2.46 -28.18 -3.26
CA CYS A 176 -2.37 -29.11 -4.39
C CYS A 176 -0.94 -29.52 -4.80
N GLY A 177 0.09 -28.94 -4.19
CA GLY A 177 1.50 -29.22 -4.50
C GLY A 177 2.02 -28.63 -5.82
N ALA A 178 1.19 -27.96 -6.62
CA ALA A 178 1.61 -27.32 -7.86
C ALA A 178 2.63 -26.18 -7.61
N TRP A 179 3.51 -25.94 -8.58
CA TRP A 179 4.37 -24.76 -8.57
C TRP A 179 3.52 -23.48 -8.66
N LEU A 180 3.86 -22.48 -7.84
CA LEU A 180 3.10 -21.23 -7.77
C LEU A 180 3.68 -20.21 -8.75
N GLU A 181 2.83 -19.69 -9.62
CA GLU A 181 3.16 -18.65 -10.58
C GLU A 181 2.12 -17.53 -10.50
N ALA A 182 2.55 -16.31 -10.82
CA ALA A 182 1.66 -15.17 -10.83
C ALA A 182 0.74 -15.24 -12.06
N ALA A 183 -0.48 -14.73 -11.92
CA ALA A 183 -1.35 -14.52 -13.06
C ALA A 183 -0.68 -13.47 -14.00
N PRO A 184 -0.70 -13.69 -15.32
CA PRO A 184 -0.11 -12.74 -16.26
C PRO A 184 -0.83 -11.40 -16.21
N ILE A 185 -0.06 -10.31 -16.10
CA ILE A 185 -0.56 -8.93 -16.17
C ILE A 185 0.19 -8.21 -17.28
N ALA A 186 -0.54 -7.65 -18.25
CA ALA A 186 0.06 -6.82 -19.28
C ALA A 186 0.31 -5.41 -18.71
N MET A 187 1.57 -5.09 -18.39
CA MET A 187 1.93 -3.78 -17.82
C MET A 187 1.91 -2.68 -18.89
N THR A 188 1.05 -1.67 -18.72
CA THR A 188 1.12 -0.42 -19.49
C THR A 188 2.25 0.47 -18.97
N ASP A 189 2.66 1.48 -19.76
CA ASP A 189 3.68 2.44 -19.31
C ASP A 189 3.20 3.25 -18.10
N THR A 190 1.91 3.57 -18.03
CA THR A 190 1.31 4.19 -16.84
C THR A 190 1.43 3.28 -15.62
N MET A 191 1.14 1.99 -15.76
CA MET A 191 1.31 1.02 -14.67
C MET A 191 2.75 0.96 -14.18
N LYS A 192 3.73 0.95 -15.07
CA LYS A 192 5.16 0.97 -14.70
C LYS A 192 5.54 2.27 -13.98
N ARG A 193 5.06 3.43 -14.44
CA ARG A 193 5.33 4.73 -13.77
C ARG A 193 4.73 4.77 -12.38
N ILE A 194 3.49 4.29 -12.21
CA ILE A 194 2.81 4.22 -10.91
C ILE A 194 3.48 3.23 -9.97
N GLU A 195 3.88 2.06 -10.45
CA GLU A 195 4.66 1.09 -9.66
C GLU A 195 5.95 1.72 -9.13
N ALA A 196 6.72 2.35 -10.02
CA ALA A 196 7.95 3.04 -9.64
C ALA A 196 7.68 4.20 -8.67
N ALA A 197 6.59 4.96 -8.85
CA ALA A 197 6.20 6.02 -7.94
C ALA A 197 5.80 5.49 -6.56
N SER A 198 5.09 4.36 -6.50
CA SER A 198 4.72 3.70 -5.24
C SER A 198 5.94 3.23 -4.45
N LEU A 199 6.91 2.59 -5.13
CA LEU A 199 8.18 2.19 -4.51
C LEU A 199 8.95 3.40 -4.01
N ARG A 200 9.13 4.44 -4.85
CA ARG A 200 9.82 5.68 -4.44
C ARG A 200 9.14 6.33 -3.25
N LEU A 201 7.81 6.41 -3.22
CA LEU A 201 7.06 7.00 -2.11
C LEU A 201 7.32 6.27 -0.79
N ALA A 202 7.34 4.94 -0.81
CA ALA A 202 7.53 4.11 0.37
C ALA A 202 8.93 4.23 1.00
N HIS A 203 9.94 4.52 0.17
CA HIS A 203 11.33 4.71 0.58
C HIS A 203 11.71 6.18 0.84
N SER A 204 10.86 7.12 0.44
CA SER A 204 11.15 8.56 0.59
C SER A 204 10.86 9.03 2.02
N PRO A 205 11.68 9.95 2.57
CA PRO A 205 11.31 10.67 3.78
C PRO A 205 9.95 11.36 3.65
N ILE A 206 9.23 11.48 4.76
CA ILE A 206 7.92 12.13 4.78
C ILE A 206 8.09 13.62 4.47
N MET A 207 7.57 14.05 3.32
CA MET A 207 7.54 15.45 2.93
C MET A 207 6.32 16.15 3.54
N ARG A 208 6.56 17.23 4.30
CA ARG A 208 5.49 18.08 4.82
C ARG A 208 4.74 18.72 3.65
N ASP A 209 3.43 18.87 3.81
CA ASP A 209 2.55 19.59 2.88
C ASP A 209 2.45 19.05 1.44
N ARG A 210 2.96 17.84 1.15
CA ARG A 210 2.89 17.23 -0.20
C ARG A 210 1.47 17.25 -0.78
N ARG A 211 0.47 16.84 0.02
CA ARG A 211 -0.96 16.91 -0.37
C ARG A 211 -1.39 18.35 -0.69
N LEU A 212 -1.02 19.30 0.17
CA LEU A 212 -1.42 20.69 0.01
C LEU A 212 -0.81 21.31 -1.25
N ALA A 213 0.47 21.01 -1.53
CA ALA A 213 1.14 21.40 -2.77
C ALA A 213 0.42 20.84 -4.00
N LEU A 214 0.08 19.54 -3.97
CA LEU A 214 -0.66 18.88 -5.04
C LEU A 214 -2.05 19.48 -5.26
N VAL A 215 -2.81 19.78 -4.19
CA VAL A 215 -4.13 20.40 -4.31
C VAL A 215 -4.04 21.83 -4.84
N LYS A 216 -3.08 22.64 -4.38
CA LYS A 216 -2.85 23.98 -4.93
C LYS A 216 -2.57 23.91 -6.42
N ARG A 217 -1.76 22.93 -6.84
CA ARG A 217 -1.46 22.67 -8.25
C ARG A 217 -2.70 22.32 -9.07
N VAL A 218 -3.56 21.43 -8.56
CA VAL A 218 -4.85 21.11 -9.20
C VAL A 218 -5.71 22.35 -9.37
N ARG A 219 -5.75 23.22 -8.34
CA ARG A 219 -6.55 24.45 -8.36
C ARG A 219 -6.03 25.45 -9.39
N GLU A 220 -4.71 25.61 -9.52
CA GLU A 220 -4.09 26.40 -10.59
C GLU A 220 -4.46 25.86 -11.98
N LEU A 221 -4.32 24.55 -12.19
CA LEU A 221 -4.63 23.89 -13.47
C LEU A 221 -6.13 23.92 -13.83
N ALA A 222 -7.00 24.03 -12.82
CA ALA A 222 -8.43 24.21 -13.00
C ALA A 222 -8.85 25.68 -13.12
N GLU A 223 -7.89 26.61 -13.16
CA GLU A 223 -8.11 28.07 -13.25
C GLU A 223 -8.99 28.61 -12.10
N VAL A 224 -8.81 28.05 -10.90
CA VAL A 224 -9.49 28.51 -9.69
C VAL A 224 -8.51 29.06 -8.66
N SER A 225 -9.03 29.81 -7.70
CA SER A 225 -8.24 30.38 -6.62
C SER A 225 -7.49 29.31 -5.82
N ILE A 226 -6.19 29.48 -5.61
CA ILE A 226 -5.40 28.65 -4.67
C ILE A 226 -5.72 28.89 -3.19
N LEU A 227 -6.47 29.96 -2.88
CA LEU A 227 -7.01 30.21 -1.54
C LEU A 227 -8.27 29.38 -1.31
N GLU A 228 -8.60 29.15 -0.04
CA GLU A 228 -9.76 28.36 0.39
C GLU A 228 -11.07 29.07 0.03
N ARG A 229 -11.56 28.75 -1.17
CA ARG A 229 -12.84 29.20 -1.73
C ARG A 229 -13.53 28.02 -2.42
N ASN A 230 -14.85 27.96 -2.31
CA ASN A 230 -15.64 26.89 -2.90
C ASN A 230 -16.96 27.41 -3.48
N SER A 231 -16.86 28.47 -4.29
CA SER A 231 -18.01 29.05 -4.97
C SER A 231 -18.66 28.06 -5.95
N VAL A 232 -19.90 28.34 -6.36
CA VAL A 232 -20.59 27.53 -7.40
C VAL A 232 -19.79 27.50 -8.71
N ALA A 233 -19.17 28.62 -9.08
CA ALA A 233 -18.34 28.74 -10.28
C ALA A 233 -17.07 27.86 -10.19
N GLU A 234 -16.35 27.91 -9.07
CA GLU A 234 -15.16 27.08 -8.85
C GLU A 234 -15.50 25.59 -8.84
N ARG A 235 -16.62 25.19 -8.21
CA ARG A 235 -17.09 23.79 -8.24
C ARG A 235 -17.37 23.30 -9.66
N ARG A 236 -17.87 24.17 -10.55
CA ARG A 236 -18.09 23.83 -11.95
C ARG A 236 -16.78 23.61 -12.68
N LEU A 237 -15.82 24.51 -12.52
CA LEU A 237 -14.48 24.40 -13.14
C LEU A 237 -13.73 23.16 -12.64
N LEU A 238 -13.70 22.94 -11.33
CA LEU A 238 -13.13 21.74 -10.71
C LEU A 238 -13.83 20.45 -11.18
N GLY A 239 -15.14 20.49 -11.41
CA GLY A 239 -15.88 19.35 -11.96
C GLY A 239 -15.49 19.01 -13.40
N VAL A 240 -15.23 20.02 -14.24
CA VAL A 240 -14.71 19.81 -15.60
C VAL A 240 -13.30 19.24 -15.55
N TRP A 241 -12.44 19.80 -14.70
CA TRP A 241 -11.07 19.33 -14.52
C TRP A 241 -11.03 17.89 -14.01
N GLN A 242 -11.82 17.57 -12.98
CA GLN A 242 -11.91 16.21 -12.43
C GLN A 242 -12.39 15.22 -13.49
N LYS A 243 -13.34 15.59 -14.36
CA LYS A 243 -13.75 14.70 -15.46
C LYS A 243 -12.59 14.32 -16.39
N ARG A 244 -11.64 15.24 -16.65
CA ARG A 244 -10.43 14.95 -17.45
C ARG A 244 -9.55 13.92 -16.73
N PHE A 245 -9.26 14.15 -15.45
CA PHE A 245 -8.51 13.20 -14.62
C PHE A 245 -9.15 11.81 -14.60
N LEU A 246 -10.47 11.72 -14.40
CA LEU A 246 -11.17 10.43 -14.38
C LEU A 246 -11.18 9.71 -15.73
N SER A 247 -11.11 10.45 -16.84
CA SER A 247 -11.15 9.88 -18.19
C SER A 247 -9.76 9.53 -18.74
N TYR A 248 -8.69 9.82 -17.99
CA TYR A 248 -7.31 9.61 -18.44
C TYR A 248 -6.90 8.13 -18.40
N PHE A 249 -7.31 7.41 -17.36
CA PHE A 249 -6.96 6.00 -17.19
C PHE A 249 -7.92 5.09 -17.94
N SER A 250 -7.38 4.04 -18.56
CA SER A 250 -8.20 3.00 -19.20
C SER A 250 -8.94 2.14 -18.18
N GLU A 251 -10.02 1.49 -18.61
CA GLU A 251 -10.75 0.52 -17.78
C GLU A 251 -9.87 -0.64 -17.32
N TYR A 252 -8.96 -1.09 -18.18
CA TYR A 252 -7.99 -2.13 -17.87
C TYR A 252 -7.07 -1.73 -16.70
N GLU A 253 -6.47 -0.55 -16.78
CA GLU A 253 -5.58 -0.02 -15.74
C GLU A 253 -6.34 0.18 -14.41
N LEU A 254 -7.52 0.78 -14.46
CA LEU A 254 -8.37 0.97 -13.27
C LEU A 254 -8.75 -0.36 -12.61
N SER A 255 -9.06 -1.39 -13.41
CA SER A 255 -9.41 -2.72 -12.91
C SER A 255 -8.19 -3.47 -12.36
N ALA A 256 -6.99 -3.15 -12.84
CA ALA A 256 -5.74 -3.71 -12.32
C ALA A 256 -5.39 -3.14 -10.94
N TRP A 257 -5.72 -1.87 -10.65
CA TRP A 257 -5.40 -1.22 -9.37
C TRP A 257 -6.52 -1.27 -8.32
N PHE A 258 -7.77 -1.29 -8.76
CA PHE A 258 -8.91 -1.16 -7.87
C PHE A 258 -9.97 -2.24 -8.08
N ARG A 259 -10.60 -2.60 -6.97
CA ARG A 259 -11.85 -3.35 -6.92
C ARG A 259 -13.01 -2.36 -6.82
N ASN A 260 -14.22 -2.80 -7.16
CA ASN A 260 -15.46 -2.02 -6.95
C ASN A 260 -15.52 -0.68 -7.73
N LEU A 261 -15.10 -0.70 -9.00
CA LEU A 261 -15.26 0.44 -9.92
C LEU A 261 -16.74 0.79 -10.09
N LYS A 262 -17.02 2.08 -10.33
CA LYS A 262 -18.38 2.61 -10.53
C LYS A 262 -18.42 3.61 -11.67
N LEU A 263 -19.55 3.64 -12.37
CA LEU A 263 -19.83 4.72 -13.32
C LEU A 263 -20.22 5.99 -12.55
N HIS A 264 -19.48 7.07 -12.76
CA HIS A 264 -19.79 8.40 -12.29
C HIS A 264 -19.98 9.32 -13.49
N ARG A 265 -21.21 9.79 -13.72
CA ARG A 265 -21.55 10.69 -14.85
C ARG A 265 -21.02 10.17 -16.21
N GLY A 266 -21.12 8.86 -16.42
CA GLY A 266 -20.70 8.19 -17.65
C GLY A 266 -19.20 7.86 -17.75
N VAL A 267 -18.40 8.13 -16.71
CA VAL A 267 -16.97 7.77 -16.65
C VAL A 267 -16.76 6.69 -15.59
N LEU A 268 -16.09 5.60 -15.95
CA LEU A 268 -15.74 4.54 -15.01
C LEU A 268 -14.60 5.03 -14.10
N CYS A 269 -14.79 4.94 -12.78
CA CYS A 269 -13.76 5.35 -11.82
C CYS A 269 -13.92 4.61 -10.49
N HIS A 270 -12.87 4.65 -9.67
CA HIS A 270 -12.98 4.23 -8.28
C HIS A 270 -13.52 5.38 -7.41
N PRO A 271 -14.45 5.15 -6.44
CA PRO A 271 -15.01 6.22 -5.60
C PRO A 271 -13.99 7.08 -4.84
N MET A 272 -12.78 6.56 -4.57
CA MET A 272 -11.71 7.36 -3.95
C MET A 272 -11.15 8.46 -4.86
N MET A 273 -11.24 8.29 -6.19
CA MET A 273 -10.85 9.31 -7.18
C MET A 273 -11.82 10.51 -7.20
N LEU A 274 -12.96 10.39 -6.52
CA LEU A 274 -13.93 11.46 -6.33
C LEU A 274 -13.73 12.21 -5.01
N SER A 275 -12.66 11.91 -4.26
CA SER A 275 -12.44 12.49 -2.94
C SER A 275 -12.29 14.01 -3.00
N PRO A 276 -12.95 14.77 -2.10
CA PRO A 276 -12.78 16.21 -2.01
C PRO A 276 -11.32 16.60 -1.72
N HIS A 277 -10.54 15.73 -1.06
CA HIS A 277 -9.11 15.95 -0.79
C HIS A 277 -8.22 16.08 -2.04
N LEU A 278 -8.73 15.78 -3.23
CA LEU A 278 -8.01 16.00 -4.49
C LEU A 278 -8.16 17.42 -5.03
N THR A 279 -9.15 18.19 -4.55
CA THR A 279 -9.53 19.50 -5.12
C THR A 279 -9.75 20.60 -4.06
N GLN A 280 -9.99 20.22 -2.81
CA GLN A 280 -10.26 21.11 -1.68
C GLN A 280 -9.06 21.15 -0.72
N ILE A 281 -8.72 22.34 -0.24
CA ILE A 281 -7.60 22.57 0.68
C ILE A 281 -7.90 21.93 2.04
N SER A 282 -9.12 22.14 2.52
CA SER A 282 -9.67 21.55 3.74
C SER A 282 -10.82 20.61 3.39
N SER A 283 -10.91 19.49 4.10
CA SER A 283 -12.07 18.60 4.05
C SER A 283 -12.10 17.73 5.30
N LEU A 284 -13.30 17.48 5.83
CA LEU A 284 -13.53 16.55 6.94
C LEU A 284 -13.72 15.10 6.48
N ALA A 285 -13.71 14.84 5.18
CA ALA A 285 -13.81 13.47 4.66
C ALA A 285 -12.58 12.64 5.04
N ALA A 286 -12.70 11.31 5.04
CA ALA A 286 -11.52 10.44 5.12
C ALA A 286 -10.60 10.65 3.89
N HIS A 287 -9.29 10.56 4.10
CA HIS A 287 -8.32 10.67 3.04
C HIS A 287 -8.44 9.49 2.07
N PRO A 288 -8.33 9.70 0.75
CA PRO A 288 -8.23 8.58 -0.18
C PRO A 288 -6.88 7.89 0.00
N HIS A 289 -6.82 6.65 -0.46
CA HIS A 289 -5.61 5.86 -0.51
C HIS A 289 -4.45 6.58 -1.24
N PRO A 290 -3.18 6.48 -0.80
CA PRO A 290 -2.01 7.11 -1.45
C PRO A 290 -1.91 6.84 -2.96
N LEU A 291 -2.30 5.64 -3.40
CA LEU A 291 -2.37 5.29 -4.82
C LEU A 291 -3.17 6.30 -5.65
N VAL A 292 -4.26 6.86 -5.13
CA VAL A 292 -5.07 7.86 -5.85
C VAL A 292 -4.31 9.16 -6.05
N TYR A 293 -3.50 9.57 -5.07
CA TYR A 293 -2.65 10.74 -5.22
C TYR A 293 -1.52 10.50 -6.22
N LEU A 294 -0.95 9.29 -6.25
CA LEU A 294 0.06 8.93 -7.26
C LEU A 294 -0.52 8.92 -8.67
N LEU A 295 -1.74 8.43 -8.85
CA LEU A 295 -2.47 8.55 -10.12
C LEU A 295 -2.68 10.02 -10.51
N LEU A 296 -3.02 10.88 -9.54
CA LEU A 296 -3.17 12.31 -9.77
C LEU A 296 -1.85 12.97 -10.19
N GLU A 297 -0.75 12.64 -9.50
CA GLU A 297 0.60 13.12 -9.84
C GLU A 297 1.01 12.67 -11.25
N ASP A 298 0.79 11.41 -11.64
CA ASP A 298 1.09 10.92 -13.00
C ASP A 298 0.25 11.64 -14.06
N PHE A 299 -1.06 11.76 -13.84
CA PHE A 299 -1.93 12.50 -14.75
C PHE A 299 -1.44 13.93 -14.99
N ILE A 300 -1.07 14.63 -13.92
CA ILE A 300 -0.55 16.00 -14.02
C ILE A 300 0.77 16.03 -14.77
N ALA A 301 1.71 15.15 -14.43
CA ALA A 301 3.04 15.11 -15.03
C ALA A 301 3.00 14.82 -16.54
N VAL A 302 2.11 13.94 -16.99
CA VAL A 302 1.99 13.54 -18.39
C VAL A 302 1.15 14.54 -19.20
N THR A 303 0.08 15.08 -18.61
CA THR A 303 -0.85 15.96 -19.34
C THR A 303 -0.36 17.41 -19.40
N TYR A 304 0.48 17.83 -18.44
CA TYR A 304 0.97 19.20 -18.32
C TYR A 304 2.52 19.25 -18.16
N PRO A 305 3.28 18.69 -19.12
CA PRO A 305 4.73 18.52 -18.98
C PRO A 305 5.49 19.85 -18.94
N GLU A 306 5.01 20.88 -19.65
CA GLU A 306 5.55 22.25 -19.64
C GLU A 306 5.53 22.93 -18.27
N LEU A 307 4.84 22.34 -17.29
CA LEU A 307 4.78 22.84 -15.93
C LEU A 307 5.35 21.85 -14.90
N ALA A 308 6.02 20.79 -15.35
CA ALA A 308 6.70 19.81 -14.49
C ALA A 308 8.09 20.30 -14.01
N THR A 309 8.58 21.45 -14.48
CA THR A 309 9.95 21.95 -14.25
C THR A 309 10.16 22.80 -13.01
N HIS A 310 9.21 22.87 -12.08
CA HIS A 310 9.43 23.54 -10.78
C HIS A 310 8.82 22.71 -9.64
N GLY A 311 9.61 21.80 -9.07
CA GLY A 311 9.26 21.00 -7.90
C GLY A 311 10.44 20.17 -7.42
#